data_AF-A0A4Q4UKF2-F1
#
_entry.id   AF-A0A4Q4UKF2-F1
#
_cell.length_a   1.000
_cell.length_b   1.000
_cell.length_c   1.000
_cell.angle_alpha   90.00
_cell.angle_beta   90.00
_cell.angle_gamma   90.00
#
_symmetry.space_group_name_H-M   'P 1'
#
loop_
_entity.id
_entity.type
_entity.pdbx_description
1 polymer ?
#
loop_
_entity_poly.entity_id
_entity_poly.type
_entity_poly.pdbx_seq_one_letter_code
_entity_poly.pdbx_strand_id
1 'polypeptide(L)'
;MTKPVPFPQAFSSTAQEEDCFDVALEAGPHLALKGPATERLKALTGVDVPYHGVLKRNGDDSNAYSDALGFVQKGLPPYCWDHDRPLFKESRRTKIWRTQSRPVDELLGELTSMNSEEVRWRNIIKLSEMEWLQGHQFQGQVLFPAAGNVPRAMDGALQLVQDQPLSLLELQDLTIHHAITMEDGSSWVEIVSVIKVGSSEFEKTIFTGLVVATLGDLLPDALAPRRLPMTDTGRDHFYMGLRKRGLYYSGDLLADSMKDV
;
A
#
# COMPACT_ATOMS: atom_id res chain seq x y z
N MET A 1 -5.65 24.11 77.29
CA MET A 1 -5.05 22.85 76.80
C MET A 1 -4.76 21.93 77.99
N THR A 2 -5.76 21.25 78.53
CA THR A 2 -5.62 20.46 79.78
C THR A 2 -5.98 18.98 79.59
N LYS A 3 -6.48 18.59 78.42
CA LYS A 3 -6.83 17.21 78.09
C LYS A 3 -5.66 16.54 77.34
N PRO A 4 -5.37 15.25 77.57
CA PRO A 4 -4.38 14.53 76.79
C PRO A 4 -4.81 14.46 75.31
N VAL A 5 -3.84 14.47 74.40
CA VAL A 5 -4.10 14.38 72.94
C VAL A 5 -4.24 12.91 72.54
N PRO A 6 -5.42 12.46 72.08
CA PRO A 6 -5.66 11.06 71.74
C PRO A 6 -5.18 10.73 70.31
N PHE A 7 -3.89 10.92 70.04
CA PHE A 7 -3.32 10.81 68.69
C PHE A 7 -3.60 9.45 67.99
N PRO A 8 -3.42 8.27 68.62
CA PRO A 8 -3.71 6.99 67.96
C PRO A 8 -5.19 6.73 67.67
N GLN A 9 -6.08 7.26 68.51
CA GLN A 9 -7.53 7.07 68.36
C GLN A 9 -8.05 7.83 67.14
N ALA A 10 -7.48 9.02 66.86
CA ALA A 10 -7.82 9.81 65.69
C ALA A 10 -7.55 9.04 64.38
N PHE A 11 -6.37 8.43 64.24
CA PHE A 11 -6.03 7.62 63.06
C PHE A 11 -6.96 6.41 62.88
N SER A 12 -7.37 5.77 63.99
CA SER A 12 -8.28 4.63 63.95
C SER A 12 -9.68 5.03 63.47
N SER A 13 -10.13 6.24 63.83
CA SER A 13 -11.40 6.80 63.34
C SER A 13 -11.32 7.13 61.85
N THR A 14 -10.24 7.80 61.41
CA THR A 14 -10.08 8.19 60.00
C THR A 14 -9.95 6.98 59.07
N ALA A 15 -9.27 5.92 59.52
CA ALA A 15 -9.16 4.67 58.76
C ALA A 15 -10.47 3.85 58.69
N GLN A 16 -11.46 4.14 59.54
CA GLN A 16 -12.80 3.53 59.45
C GLN A 16 -13.75 4.33 58.56
N GLU A 17 -13.47 5.62 58.35
CA GLU A 17 -14.27 6.53 57.54
C GLU A 17 -13.85 6.55 56.07
N GLU A 18 -12.55 6.34 55.78
CA GLU A 18 -11.96 6.35 54.44
C GLU A 18 -11.27 5.00 54.16
N ASP A 19 -11.67 4.32 53.08
CA ASP A 19 -11.21 2.96 52.78
C ASP A 19 -9.75 2.89 52.28
N CYS A 20 -9.12 3.99 51.86
CA CYS A 20 -7.71 4.01 51.45
C CYS A 20 -7.12 5.43 51.35
N PHE A 21 -5.85 5.61 51.76
CA PHE A 21 -5.09 6.85 51.56
C PHE A 21 -4.06 6.69 50.44
N ASP A 22 -4.13 7.55 49.41
CA ASP A 22 -3.10 7.62 48.37
C ASP A 22 -1.78 8.24 48.88
N VAL A 23 -1.90 9.24 49.76
CA VAL A 23 -0.78 10.06 50.25
C VAL A 23 -1.15 10.73 51.57
N ALA A 24 -0.17 10.97 52.46
CA ALA A 24 -0.33 11.71 53.70
C ALA A 24 0.62 12.92 53.77
N LEU A 25 0.10 14.08 54.19
CA LEU A 25 0.87 15.32 54.32
C LEU A 25 0.86 15.85 55.76
N GLU A 26 2.04 16.14 56.30
CA GLU A 26 2.19 16.76 57.62
C GLU A 26 2.24 18.28 57.52
N ALA A 27 1.18 18.94 57.97
CA ALA A 27 1.13 20.38 58.11
C ALA A 27 1.81 20.82 59.41
N GLY A 28 2.98 21.44 59.30
CA GLY A 28 3.74 21.94 60.44
C GLY A 28 5.11 22.46 60.02
N PRO A 29 5.88 23.11 60.93
CA PRO A 29 7.18 23.71 60.61
C PRO A 29 8.28 22.69 60.28
N HIS A 30 8.02 21.40 60.56
CA HIS A 30 8.87 20.26 60.23
C HIS A 30 8.08 18.95 60.41
N LEU A 31 8.64 17.84 59.91
CA LEU A 31 8.21 16.46 60.10
C LEU A 31 8.45 15.95 61.54
N ALA A 32 7.65 16.42 62.50
CA ALA A 32 7.73 15.99 63.89
C ALA A 32 6.95 14.69 64.14
N LEU A 33 5.92 14.42 63.34
CA LEU A 33 5.00 13.29 63.50
C LEU A 33 5.28 12.15 62.52
N LYS A 34 6.22 12.29 61.59
CA LYS A 34 6.54 11.26 60.58
C LYS A 34 6.61 9.86 61.15
N GLY A 35 7.50 9.60 62.12
CA GLY A 35 7.67 8.28 62.73
C GLY A 35 6.36 7.70 63.31
N PRO A 36 5.74 8.35 64.31
CA PRO A 36 4.51 7.84 64.91
C PRO A 36 3.32 7.79 63.96
N ALA A 37 3.23 8.69 62.97
CA ALA A 37 2.16 8.68 61.98
C ALA A 37 2.33 7.53 60.96
N THR A 38 3.53 7.32 60.41
CA THR A 38 3.78 6.25 59.44
C THR A 38 3.63 4.86 60.05
N GLU A 39 4.06 4.67 61.30
CA GLU A 39 3.86 3.41 62.02
C GLU A 39 2.37 3.10 62.20
N ARG A 40 1.56 4.12 62.51
CA ARG A 40 0.11 3.96 62.70
C ARG A 40 -0.62 3.73 61.39
N LEU A 41 -0.28 4.49 60.34
CA LEU A 41 -0.85 4.29 59.01
C LEU A 41 -0.57 2.85 58.53
N LYS A 42 0.67 2.39 58.63
CA LYS A 42 1.05 1.02 58.25
C LYS A 42 0.32 -0.05 59.07
N ALA A 43 0.12 0.17 60.37
CA ALA A 43 -0.60 -0.76 61.23
C ALA A 43 -2.11 -0.84 60.91
N LEU A 44 -2.71 0.25 60.41
CA LEU A 44 -4.14 0.32 60.11
C LEU A 44 -4.47 -0.10 58.67
N THR A 45 -3.67 0.33 57.70
CA THR A 45 -3.93 0.08 56.27
C THR A 45 -3.22 -1.17 55.74
N GLY A 46 -2.20 -1.67 56.46
CA GLY A 46 -1.34 -2.76 56.00
C GLY A 46 -0.36 -2.37 54.87
N VAL A 47 -0.38 -1.13 54.41
CA VAL A 47 0.46 -0.61 53.31
C VAL A 47 1.28 0.59 53.80
N ASP A 48 2.47 0.76 53.24
CA ASP A 48 3.30 1.94 53.52
C ASP A 48 2.77 3.15 52.73
N VAL A 49 1.95 3.97 53.38
CA VAL A 49 1.35 5.17 52.77
C VAL A 49 2.45 6.23 52.56
N PRO A 50 2.64 6.74 51.34
CA PRO A 50 3.63 7.78 51.08
C PRO A 50 3.39 9.02 51.96
N TYR A 51 4.41 9.45 52.71
CA TYR A 51 4.29 10.52 53.72
C TYR A 51 5.29 11.65 53.45
N HIS A 52 4.80 12.90 53.35
CA HIS A 52 5.64 14.08 53.10
C HIS A 52 5.27 15.24 54.02
N GLY A 53 6.22 16.15 54.26
CA GLY A 53 6.01 17.32 55.12
C GLY A 53 5.87 18.58 54.29
N VAL A 54 5.01 19.50 54.73
CA VAL A 54 4.76 20.76 53.99
C VAL A 54 5.90 21.76 54.19
N LEU A 55 6.56 21.74 55.36
CA LEU A 55 7.73 22.57 55.65
C LEU A 55 8.88 21.74 56.25
N LYS A 56 10.09 22.31 56.19
CA LYS A 56 11.33 21.69 56.68
C LYS A 56 12.04 22.62 57.67
N ARG A 57 12.62 22.07 58.72
CA ARG A 57 13.35 22.79 59.77
C ARG A 57 14.61 23.37 59.15
N ASN A 58 14.84 24.67 59.36
CA ASN A 58 15.98 25.40 58.80
C ASN A 58 16.04 25.32 57.26
N GLY A 59 14.91 25.07 56.59
CA GLY A 59 14.78 25.08 55.13
C GLY A 59 14.06 26.33 54.64
N ASP A 60 14.18 26.61 53.34
CA ASP A 60 13.35 27.64 52.69
C ASP A 60 11.91 27.14 52.55
N ASP A 61 10.96 27.94 53.03
CA ASP A 61 9.55 27.57 53.07
C ASP A 61 8.95 27.40 51.67
N SER A 62 9.38 28.23 50.71
CA SER A 62 8.87 28.18 49.33
C SER A 62 9.31 26.90 48.63
N ASN A 63 10.58 26.52 48.79
CA ASN A 63 11.12 25.28 48.25
C ASN A 63 10.49 24.05 48.93
N ALA A 64 10.35 24.07 50.26
CA ALA A 64 9.75 22.95 50.99
C ALA A 64 8.29 22.71 50.58
N TYR A 65 7.52 23.78 50.40
CA TYR A 65 6.15 23.71 49.89
C TYR A 65 6.11 23.23 48.43
N SER A 66 7.01 23.72 47.58
CA SER A 66 7.12 23.30 46.17
C SER A 66 7.46 21.80 46.04
N ASP A 67 8.33 21.28 46.90
CA ASP A 67 8.65 19.85 46.96
C ASP A 67 7.41 19.02 47.33
N ALA A 68 6.64 19.47 48.32
CA ALA A 68 5.41 18.81 48.74
C ALA A 68 4.35 18.80 47.62
N LEU A 69 4.24 19.89 46.85
CA LEU A 69 3.39 19.92 45.65
C LEU A 69 3.90 18.97 44.56
N GLY A 70 5.20 18.95 44.29
CA GLY A 70 5.82 18.04 43.32
C GLY A 70 5.61 16.56 43.68
N PHE A 71 5.55 16.24 44.97
CA PHE A 71 5.25 14.90 45.47
C PHE A 71 3.80 14.46 45.21
N VAL A 72 2.85 15.40 45.21
CA VAL A 72 1.41 15.12 44.99
C VAL A 72 1.01 15.25 43.51
N GLN A 73 1.83 15.94 42.70
CA GLN A 73 1.51 16.29 41.32
C GLN A 73 1.28 15.04 40.46
N LYS A 74 0.06 14.92 39.92
CA LYS A 74 -0.32 13.96 38.86
C LYS A 74 -0.27 14.63 37.49
N GLY A 75 -0.22 13.84 36.42
CA GLY A 75 -0.34 14.35 35.04
C GLY A 75 0.94 14.97 34.46
N LEU A 76 2.10 14.35 34.71
CA LEU A 76 3.35 14.73 34.06
C LEU A 76 3.29 14.46 32.55
N PRO A 77 4.04 15.21 31.73
CA PRO A 77 4.10 14.95 30.30
C PRO A 77 4.54 13.50 30.04
N PRO A 78 3.97 12.85 29.01
CA PRO A 78 4.39 11.51 28.65
C PRO A 78 5.87 11.52 28.25
N TYR A 79 6.52 10.37 28.38
CA TYR A 79 7.90 10.18 27.96
C TYR A 79 8.08 10.64 26.50
N CYS A 80 9.07 11.51 26.27
CA CYS A 80 9.42 12.00 24.95
C CYS A 80 10.14 10.90 24.18
N TRP A 81 9.39 10.09 23.44
CA TRP A 81 9.96 9.08 22.55
C TRP A 81 10.90 9.74 21.53
N ASP A 82 12.06 9.14 21.33
CA ASP A 82 12.97 9.52 20.25
C ASP A 82 12.33 9.11 18.90
N HIS A 83 11.96 10.12 18.12
CA HIS A 83 11.37 9.98 16.79
C HIS A 83 12.34 10.40 15.68
N ASP A 84 13.64 10.57 15.97
CA ASP A 84 14.64 11.04 15.00
C ASP A 84 14.85 10.04 13.86
N ARG A 85 14.54 8.76 14.09
CA ARG A 85 14.67 7.70 13.10
C ARG A 85 13.32 7.07 12.78
N PRO A 86 12.81 7.21 11.54
CA PRO A 86 11.62 6.48 11.14
C PRO A 86 11.95 4.98 11.08
N LEU A 87 11.40 4.21 12.01
CA LEU A 87 11.46 2.75 12.03
C LEU A 87 10.39 2.16 11.10
N PHE A 88 10.43 2.52 9.82
CA PHE A 88 9.50 2.03 8.79
C PHE A 88 10.26 1.38 7.65
N LYS A 89 9.89 0.14 7.32
CA LYS A 89 10.43 -0.59 6.16
C LYS A 89 9.35 -0.83 5.13
N GLU A 90 9.39 -0.07 4.05
CA GLU A 90 8.50 -0.24 2.90
C GLU A 90 9.07 -1.28 1.92
N SER A 91 8.22 -2.15 1.37
CA SER A 91 8.63 -3.01 0.25
C SER A 91 8.76 -2.18 -1.03
N ARG A 92 9.67 -2.58 -1.94
CA ARG A 92 9.82 -1.88 -3.24
C ARG A 92 8.51 -1.85 -4.03
N ARG A 93 7.74 -2.94 -4.02
CA ARG A 93 6.44 -3.03 -4.71
C ARG A 93 5.42 -2.05 -4.15
N THR A 94 5.30 -2.00 -2.82
CA THR A 94 4.40 -1.05 -2.13
C THR A 94 4.79 0.39 -2.41
N LYS A 95 6.10 0.67 -2.41
CA LYS A 95 6.62 2.00 -2.74
C LYS A 95 6.27 2.39 -4.17
N ILE A 96 6.48 1.51 -5.15
CA ILE A 96 6.10 1.77 -6.56
C ILE A 96 4.60 2.04 -6.64
N TRP A 97 3.76 1.12 -6.14
CA TRP A 97 2.31 1.26 -6.15
C TRP A 97 1.82 2.58 -5.54
N ARG A 98 2.38 2.99 -4.39
CA ARG A 98 2.00 4.24 -3.71
C ARG A 98 2.52 5.51 -4.39
N THR A 99 3.68 5.44 -5.05
CA THR A 99 4.34 6.61 -5.67
C THR A 99 4.07 6.75 -7.16
N GLN A 100 3.47 5.73 -7.78
CA GLN A 100 3.15 5.74 -9.20
C GLN A 100 2.04 6.78 -9.47
N SER A 101 2.36 7.73 -10.35
CA SER A 101 1.41 8.77 -10.79
C SER A 101 0.62 8.39 -12.03
N ARG A 102 1.11 7.41 -12.80
CA ARG A 102 0.47 6.97 -14.05
C ARG A 102 -0.73 6.05 -13.76
N PRO A 103 -1.81 6.17 -14.53
CA PRO A 103 -2.91 5.20 -14.45
C PRO A 103 -2.40 3.79 -14.77
N VAL A 104 -3.07 2.79 -14.22
CA VAL A 104 -2.77 1.39 -14.54
C VAL A 104 -3.34 1.10 -15.94
N ASP A 105 -2.45 0.74 -16.86
CA ASP A 105 -2.84 0.35 -18.22
C ASP A 105 -3.63 -0.96 -18.17
N GLU A 106 -4.78 -1.00 -18.84
CA GLU A 106 -5.72 -2.14 -18.79
C GLU A 106 -5.02 -3.46 -19.16
N LEU A 107 -4.25 -3.49 -20.25
CA LEU A 107 -3.58 -4.70 -20.72
C LEU A 107 -2.22 -4.94 -20.08
N LEU A 108 -1.44 -3.91 -19.76
CA LEU A 108 -0.09 -4.06 -19.24
C LEU A 108 -0.07 -4.30 -17.71
N GLY A 109 -0.97 -3.67 -16.97
CA GLY A 109 -1.12 -3.82 -15.53
C GLY A 109 -0.14 -2.97 -14.70
N GLU A 110 0.11 -3.42 -13.47
CA GLU A 110 0.89 -2.65 -12.49
C GLU A 110 2.40 -2.87 -12.63
N LEU A 111 3.16 -1.79 -12.53
CA LEU A 111 4.62 -1.85 -12.51
C LEU A 111 5.10 -2.53 -11.22
N THR A 112 5.79 -3.67 -11.35
CA THR A 112 6.26 -4.46 -10.20
C THR A 112 7.74 -4.24 -9.93
N SER A 113 8.53 -4.05 -10.99
CA SER A 113 9.97 -3.87 -10.92
C SER A 113 10.45 -3.06 -12.11
N MET A 114 11.28 -2.06 -11.86
CA MET A 114 12.00 -1.32 -12.89
C MET A 114 13.47 -1.25 -12.48
N ASN A 115 14.36 -1.72 -13.34
CA ASN A 115 15.79 -1.44 -13.27
C ASN A 115 16.27 -0.98 -14.67
N SER A 116 17.57 -0.72 -14.84
CA SER A 116 18.11 -0.20 -16.10
C SER A 116 18.09 -1.20 -17.26
N GLU A 117 17.99 -2.49 -16.99
CA GLU A 117 18.10 -3.57 -17.97
C GLU A 117 16.76 -4.25 -18.24
N GLU A 118 15.86 -4.27 -17.26
CA GLU A 118 14.64 -5.06 -17.25
C GLU A 118 13.53 -4.34 -16.50
N VAL A 119 12.36 -4.34 -17.12
CA VAL A 119 11.13 -3.80 -16.53
C VAL A 119 10.05 -4.87 -16.56
N ARG A 120 9.34 -5.00 -15.43
CA ARG A 120 8.32 -6.01 -15.21
C ARG A 120 7.02 -5.39 -14.79
N TRP A 121 5.96 -5.81 -15.47
CA TRP A 121 4.58 -5.51 -15.13
C TRP A 121 3.83 -6.78 -14.80
N ARG A 122 2.86 -6.66 -13.91
CA ARG A 122 1.99 -7.74 -13.49
C ARG A 122 0.56 -7.31 -13.72
N ASN A 123 -0.17 -8.11 -14.48
CA ASN A 123 -1.59 -7.92 -14.68
C ASN A 123 -2.36 -9.17 -14.26
N ILE A 124 -3.48 -8.99 -13.58
CA ILE A 124 -4.41 -10.08 -13.23
C ILE A 124 -5.68 -9.81 -14.02
N ILE A 125 -5.92 -10.62 -15.05
CA ILE A 125 -7.06 -10.43 -15.92
C ILE A 125 -8.20 -11.34 -15.48
N LYS A 126 -9.38 -10.74 -15.33
CA LYS A 126 -10.65 -11.45 -15.14
C LYS A 126 -11.63 -11.10 -16.26
N LEU A 127 -12.41 -12.08 -16.70
CA LEU A 127 -13.44 -11.85 -17.72
C LEU A 127 -14.51 -10.84 -17.28
N SER A 128 -14.76 -10.72 -15.97
CA SER A 128 -15.68 -9.73 -15.41
C SER A 128 -15.14 -8.29 -15.42
N GLU A 129 -13.83 -8.12 -15.54
CA GLU A 129 -13.18 -6.79 -15.54
C GLU A 129 -12.91 -6.32 -16.98
N MET A 130 -12.74 -7.24 -17.93
CA MET A 130 -12.54 -6.98 -19.35
C MET A 130 -13.58 -7.71 -20.20
N GLU A 131 -14.81 -7.20 -20.21
CA GLU A 131 -15.95 -7.87 -20.85
C GLU A 131 -15.76 -8.09 -22.36
N TRP A 132 -15.01 -7.22 -23.04
CA TRP A 132 -14.72 -7.33 -24.48
C TRP A 132 -13.95 -8.62 -24.83
N LEU A 133 -13.22 -9.24 -23.89
CA LEU A 133 -12.53 -10.51 -24.10
C LEU A 133 -13.49 -11.66 -24.41
N GLN A 134 -14.73 -11.60 -23.90
CA GLN A 134 -15.76 -12.59 -24.24
C GLN A 134 -16.07 -12.62 -25.74
N GLY A 135 -15.74 -11.54 -26.45
CA GLY A 135 -15.86 -11.43 -27.88
C GLY A 135 -14.84 -12.22 -28.67
N HIS A 136 -13.82 -12.85 -28.06
CA HIS A 136 -12.83 -13.66 -28.76
C HIS A 136 -12.90 -15.12 -28.32
N GLN A 137 -13.59 -15.96 -29.08
CA GLN A 137 -13.76 -17.37 -28.76
C GLN A 137 -13.29 -18.30 -29.88
N PHE A 138 -12.67 -19.40 -29.48
CA PHE A 138 -12.31 -20.51 -30.35
C PHE A 138 -12.95 -21.80 -29.82
N GLN A 139 -13.75 -22.45 -30.65
CA GLN A 139 -14.49 -23.68 -30.29
C GLN A 139 -15.32 -23.54 -29.00
N GLY A 140 -15.82 -22.34 -28.71
CA GLY A 140 -16.63 -22.05 -27.52
C GLY A 140 -15.84 -21.71 -26.26
N GLN A 141 -14.50 -21.69 -26.32
CA GLN A 141 -13.64 -21.24 -25.22
C GLN A 141 -13.18 -19.80 -25.47
N VAL A 142 -13.20 -18.97 -24.43
CA VAL A 142 -12.66 -17.61 -24.49
C VAL A 142 -11.14 -17.71 -24.49
N LEU A 143 -10.49 -17.11 -25.49
CA LEU A 143 -9.04 -17.03 -25.58
C LEU A 143 -8.61 -15.57 -25.48
N PHE A 144 -7.54 -15.28 -24.74
CA PHE A 144 -6.92 -13.96 -24.83
C PHE A 144 -6.42 -13.76 -26.27
N PRO A 145 -6.83 -12.67 -26.95
CA PRO A 145 -6.43 -12.46 -28.34
C PRO A 145 -4.91 -12.37 -28.48
N ALA A 146 -4.35 -13.05 -29.48
CA ALA A 146 -2.96 -12.90 -29.85
C ALA A 146 -2.57 -11.43 -30.05
N ALA A 147 -3.45 -10.69 -30.73
CA ALA A 147 -3.32 -9.26 -30.96
C ALA A 147 -3.33 -8.42 -29.68
N GLY A 148 -3.87 -8.92 -28.55
CA GLY A 148 -3.82 -8.22 -27.26
C GLY A 148 -2.40 -8.12 -26.67
N ASN A 149 -1.47 -8.98 -27.10
CA ASN A 149 -0.07 -8.89 -26.68
C ASN A 149 0.70 -7.77 -27.42
N VAL A 150 0.21 -7.33 -28.58
CA VAL A 150 0.81 -6.25 -29.37
C VAL A 150 0.74 -4.92 -28.62
N PRO A 151 -0.44 -4.35 -28.29
CA PRO A 151 -0.50 -3.09 -27.55
C PRO A 151 0.17 -3.20 -26.19
N ARG A 152 0.07 -4.35 -25.50
CA ARG A 152 0.83 -4.59 -24.26
C ARG A 152 2.34 -4.41 -24.43
N ALA A 153 2.92 -4.96 -25.49
CA ALA A 153 4.35 -4.81 -25.77
C ALA A 153 4.69 -3.35 -26.16
N MET A 154 3.81 -2.71 -26.94
CA MET A 154 3.99 -1.31 -27.35
C MET A 154 3.90 -0.36 -26.14
N ASP A 155 2.88 -0.46 -25.29
CA ASP A 155 2.68 0.34 -24.09
C ASP A 155 3.86 0.18 -23.12
N GLY A 156 4.34 -1.06 -22.93
CA GLY A 156 5.53 -1.32 -22.12
C GLY A 156 6.76 -0.61 -22.67
N ALA A 157 6.96 -0.60 -23.98
CA ALA A 157 8.05 0.13 -24.62
C ALA A 157 7.86 1.66 -24.54
N LEU A 158 6.64 2.16 -24.68
CA LEU A 158 6.30 3.58 -24.48
C LEU A 158 6.65 4.02 -23.05
N GLN A 159 6.39 3.18 -22.05
CA GLN A 159 6.79 3.49 -20.68
C GLN A 159 8.31 3.62 -20.50
N LEU A 160 9.11 2.90 -21.29
CA LEU A 160 10.58 3.00 -21.30
C LEU A 160 11.10 4.23 -22.05
N VAL A 161 10.44 4.61 -23.15
CA VAL A 161 10.77 5.80 -23.93
C VAL A 161 10.51 7.09 -23.12
N GLN A 162 9.59 7.03 -22.16
CA GLN A 162 9.21 8.15 -21.28
C GLN A 162 8.79 9.39 -22.11
N ASP A 163 9.44 10.53 -21.91
CA ASP A 163 9.09 11.81 -22.55
C ASP A 163 9.95 12.10 -23.80
N GLN A 164 10.72 11.12 -24.28
CA GLN A 164 11.50 11.29 -25.51
C GLN A 164 10.58 11.32 -26.74
N PRO A 165 10.85 12.17 -27.75
CA PRO A 165 10.06 12.20 -28.96
C PRO A 165 10.18 10.86 -29.68
N LEU A 166 9.05 10.17 -29.86
CA LEU A 166 8.97 8.89 -30.55
C LEU A 166 8.52 9.12 -32.00
N SER A 167 9.33 8.65 -32.95
CA SER A 167 9.02 8.73 -34.38
C SER A 167 8.29 7.48 -34.88
N LEU A 168 8.81 6.30 -34.51
CA LEU A 168 8.28 5.01 -34.96
C LEU A 168 8.48 3.94 -33.89
N LEU A 169 7.52 3.03 -33.76
CA LEU A 169 7.62 1.87 -32.90
C LEU A 169 7.30 0.61 -33.71
N GLU A 170 8.27 -0.28 -33.79
CA GLU A 170 8.18 -1.51 -34.57
C GLU A 170 8.18 -2.73 -33.65
N LEU A 171 7.43 -3.74 -34.07
CA LEU A 171 7.47 -5.06 -33.47
C LEU A 171 8.02 -6.04 -34.49
N GLN A 172 9.13 -6.68 -34.15
CA GLN A 172 9.87 -7.61 -35.01
C GLN A 172 9.91 -9.00 -34.36
N ASP A 173 10.02 -10.05 -35.19
CA ASP A 173 10.17 -11.44 -34.75
C ASP A 173 9.14 -11.91 -33.72
N LEU A 174 7.89 -11.43 -33.85
CA LEU A 174 6.80 -11.82 -32.97
C LEU A 174 6.50 -13.31 -33.08
N THR A 175 6.56 -14.01 -31.95
CA THR A 175 6.25 -15.44 -31.83
C THR A 175 5.25 -15.65 -30.71
N ILE A 176 4.15 -16.34 -31.01
CA ILE A 176 3.16 -16.79 -30.03
C ILE A 176 3.41 -18.28 -29.79
N HIS A 177 3.83 -18.64 -28.59
CA HIS A 177 4.16 -20.01 -28.21
C HIS A 177 2.92 -20.78 -27.76
N HIS A 178 2.09 -20.15 -26.93
CA HIS A 178 0.90 -20.75 -26.35
C HIS A 178 -0.26 -19.75 -26.31
N ALA A 179 -1.47 -20.24 -26.55
CA ALA A 179 -2.70 -19.47 -26.34
C ALA A 179 -3.05 -19.44 -24.85
N ILE A 180 -3.57 -18.31 -24.37
CA ILE A 180 -4.12 -18.19 -23.02
C ILE A 180 -5.61 -18.47 -23.09
N THR A 181 -6.05 -19.52 -22.42
CA THR A 181 -7.49 -19.84 -22.29
C THR A 181 -8.03 -19.23 -21.01
N MET A 182 -9.22 -18.64 -21.10
CA MET A 182 -9.91 -18.02 -19.97
C MET A 182 -11.18 -18.82 -19.68
N GLU A 183 -11.33 -19.23 -18.42
CA GLU A 183 -12.50 -19.94 -17.95
C GLU A 183 -13.54 -18.95 -17.40
N ASP A 184 -14.82 -19.27 -17.57
CA ASP A 184 -15.92 -18.46 -17.05
C ASP A 184 -16.02 -18.58 -15.52
N GLY A 185 -16.51 -17.52 -14.86
CA GLY A 185 -16.66 -17.43 -13.40
C GLY A 185 -15.56 -16.64 -12.68
N SER A 186 -15.19 -17.08 -11.46
CA SER A 186 -14.22 -16.37 -10.60
C SER A 186 -12.75 -16.69 -10.93
N SER A 187 -12.47 -17.24 -12.11
CA SER A 187 -11.11 -17.54 -12.55
C SER A 187 -10.38 -16.27 -12.97
N TRP A 188 -9.08 -16.22 -12.72
CA TRP A 188 -8.22 -15.12 -13.13
C TRP A 188 -6.98 -15.68 -13.81
N VAL A 189 -6.46 -14.94 -14.79
CA VAL A 189 -5.19 -15.25 -15.40
C VAL A 189 -4.19 -14.19 -15.00
N GLU A 190 -3.10 -14.62 -14.37
CA GLU A 190 -1.95 -13.74 -14.13
C GLU A 190 -1.07 -13.71 -15.38
N ILE A 191 -0.80 -12.49 -15.88
CA ILE A 191 0.14 -12.26 -16.97
C ILE A 191 1.25 -11.34 -16.48
N VAL A 192 2.48 -11.83 -16.56
CA VAL A 192 3.68 -11.07 -16.25
C VAL A 192 4.35 -10.66 -17.55
N SER A 193 4.45 -9.37 -17.78
CA SER A 193 5.12 -8.80 -18.95
C SER A 193 6.52 -8.38 -18.56
N VAL A 194 7.51 -8.75 -19.38
CA VAL A 194 8.91 -8.42 -19.15
C VAL A 194 9.51 -7.84 -20.43
N ILE A 195 10.10 -6.66 -20.33
CA ILE A 195 10.91 -6.08 -21.40
C ILE A 195 12.34 -5.97 -20.88
N LYS A 196 13.28 -6.53 -21.64
CA LYS A 196 14.72 -6.37 -21.40
C LYS A 196 15.34 -5.50 -22.47
N VAL A 197 16.10 -4.49 -22.08
CA VAL A 197 16.81 -3.59 -23.00
C VAL A 197 18.15 -4.21 -23.36
N GLY A 198 18.41 -4.42 -24.65
CA GLY A 198 19.70 -4.92 -25.14
C GLY A 198 19.94 -6.43 -24.99
N SER A 199 18.93 -7.21 -24.58
CA SER A 199 19.00 -8.67 -24.51
C SER A 199 17.80 -9.32 -25.20
N SER A 200 18.05 -10.40 -25.93
CA SER A 200 17.04 -11.26 -26.55
C SER A 200 16.77 -12.54 -25.74
N GLU A 201 17.40 -12.69 -24.57
CA GLU A 201 17.26 -13.89 -23.73
C GLU A 201 16.04 -13.78 -22.81
N PHE A 202 15.03 -14.58 -23.13
CA PHE A 202 13.80 -14.70 -22.35
C PHE A 202 13.42 -16.17 -22.16
N GLU A 203 12.80 -16.47 -21.03
CA GLU A 203 12.10 -17.74 -20.84
C GLU A 203 10.82 -17.71 -21.70
N LYS A 204 10.83 -18.46 -22.79
CA LYS A 204 9.76 -18.45 -23.80
C LYS A 204 8.55 -19.20 -23.25
N THR A 205 7.51 -18.45 -22.87
CA THR A 205 6.27 -19.03 -22.31
C THR A 205 5.08 -18.78 -23.21
N ILE A 206 4.67 -17.52 -23.44
CA ILE A 206 3.40 -17.23 -24.12
C ILE A 206 3.62 -16.45 -25.42
N PHE A 207 4.30 -15.31 -25.32
CA PHE A 207 4.53 -14.38 -26.41
C PHE A 207 5.93 -13.79 -26.27
N THR A 208 6.68 -13.75 -27.37
CA THR A 208 8.01 -13.12 -27.41
C THR A 208 8.19 -12.36 -28.71
N GLY A 209 8.97 -11.29 -28.68
CA GLY A 209 9.34 -10.53 -29.87
C GLY A 209 10.33 -9.43 -29.51
N LEU A 210 10.79 -8.72 -30.52
CA LEU A 210 11.64 -7.55 -30.37
C LEU A 210 10.80 -6.29 -30.57
N VAL A 211 10.98 -5.31 -29.68
CA VAL A 211 10.40 -3.97 -29.86
C VAL A 211 11.53 -3.01 -30.21
N VAL A 212 11.40 -2.31 -31.34
CA VAL A 212 12.37 -1.30 -31.78
C VAL A 212 11.69 0.06 -31.75
N ALA A 213 12.24 0.98 -30.95
CA ALA A 213 11.76 2.34 -30.84
C ALA A 213 12.74 3.30 -31.52
N THR A 214 12.27 4.02 -32.54
CA THR A 214 13.03 5.06 -33.24
C THR A 214 12.67 6.42 -32.63
N LEU A 215 13.66 7.07 -32.02
CA LEU A 215 13.49 8.37 -31.38
C LEU A 215 13.79 9.53 -32.35
N GLY A 216 13.10 10.65 -32.18
CA GLY A 216 13.24 11.86 -32.99
C GLY A 216 11.92 12.38 -33.53
N ASP A 217 12.00 13.29 -34.49
CA ASP A 217 10.82 13.88 -35.15
C ASP A 217 10.03 12.84 -35.96
N LEU A 218 8.72 13.04 -36.06
CA LEU A 218 7.83 12.18 -36.86
C LEU A 218 8.26 12.18 -38.33
N LEU A 219 8.57 11.00 -38.85
CA LEU A 219 8.85 10.81 -40.27
C LEU A 219 7.51 10.85 -41.05
N PRO A 220 7.33 11.75 -42.03
CA PRO A 220 6.06 11.92 -42.75
C PRO A 220 5.54 10.65 -43.43
N ASP A 221 6.45 9.79 -43.87
CA ASP A 221 6.17 8.54 -44.60
C ASP A 221 6.63 7.30 -43.80
N ALA A 222 6.60 7.37 -42.47
CA ALA A 222 7.03 6.27 -41.59
C ALA A 222 6.27 4.95 -41.85
N LEU A 223 5.03 5.04 -42.34
CA LEU A 223 4.18 3.90 -42.67
C LEU A 223 3.82 3.92 -44.16
N ALA A 224 3.83 2.74 -44.78
CA ALA A 224 3.48 2.60 -46.18
C ALA A 224 2.01 3.02 -46.46
N PRO A 225 1.71 3.59 -47.64
CA PRO A 225 0.36 4.02 -48.01
C PRO A 225 -0.63 2.84 -48.08
N ARG A 226 -1.85 3.05 -47.56
CA ARG A 226 -2.85 2.00 -47.28
C ARG A 226 -3.67 1.49 -48.48
N ARG A 227 -3.46 1.98 -49.70
CA ARG A 227 -4.38 1.65 -50.82
C ARG A 227 -4.00 0.36 -51.53
N LEU A 228 -4.60 -0.74 -51.10
CA LEU A 228 -4.64 -1.99 -51.86
C LEU A 228 -5.99 -2.14 -52.58
N PRO A 229 -6.02 -2.53 -53.87
CA PRO A 229 -7.28 -2.77 -54.57
C PRO A 229 -7.94 -4.03 -53.98
N MET A 230 -9.02 -3.84 -53.22
CA MET A 230 -9.68 -4.93 -52.49
C MET A 230 -11.16 -5.07 -52.87
N THR A 231 -11.61 -6.32 -53.01
CA THR A 231 -13.02 -6.65 -53.28
C THR A 231 -13.81 -6.67 -51.98
N ASP A 232 -15.04 -6.17 -52.00
CA ASP A 232 -15.92 -6.25 -50.83
C ASP A 232 -16.34 -7.68 -50.57
N THR A 233 -16.15 -8.15 -49.35
CA THR A 233 -16.61 -9.48 -48.95
C THR A 233 -17.89 -9.44 -48.11
N GLY A 234 -18.32 -8.24 -47.66
CA GLY A 234 -19.44 -8.06 -46.73
C GLY A 234 -19.12 -8.59 -45.33
N ARG A 235 -19.35 -7.75 -44.30
CA ARG A 235 -19.05 -8.07 -42.88
C ARG A 235 -19.67 -9.39 -42.41
N ASP A 236 -20.98 -9.55 -42.61
CA ASP A 236 -21.71 -10.73 -42.12
C ASP A 236 -21.24 -12.02 -42.78
N HIS A 237 -20.98 -11.97 -44.09
CA HIS A 237 -20.50 -13.13 -44.83
C HIS A 237 -19.11 -13.55 -44.34
N PHE A 238 -18.22 -12.59 -44.07
CA PHE A 238 -16.89 -12.85 -43.51
C PHE A 238 -16.97 -13.52 -42.13
N TYR A 239 -17.68 -12.91 -41.18
CA TYR A 239 -17.77 -13.44 -39.81
C TYR A 239 -18.56 -14.75 -39.73
N MET A 240 -19.58 -14.95 -40.58
CA MET A 240 -20.25 -16.24 -40.70
C MET A 240 -19.28 -17.32 -41.23
N GLY A 241 -18.38 -16.97 -42.13
CA GLY A 241 -17.32 -17.86 -42.62
C GLY A 241 -16.30 -18.25 -41.54
N LEU A 242 -15.97 -17.33 -40.63
CA LEU A 242 -15.12 -17.60 -39.46
C LEU A 242 -15.84 -18.50 -38.45
N ARG A 243 -17.12 -18.23 -38.18
CA ARG A 243 -17.95 -19.01 -37.27
C ARG A 243 -18.04 -20.48 -37.68
N LYS A 244 -18.19 -20.75 -38.98
CA LYS A 244 -18.18 -22.12 -39.55
C LYS A 244 -16.86 -22.86 -39.31
N ARG A 245 -15.76 -22.14 -39.06
CA ARG A 245 -14.43 -22.68 -38.73
C ARG A 245 -14.17 -22.74 -37.22
N GLY A 246 -15.16 -22.40 -36.39
CA GLY A 246 -15.04 -22.39 -34.93
C GLY A 246 -14.44 -21.12 -34.35
N LEU A 247 -14.24 -20.07 -35.16
CA LEU A 247 -13.80 -18.75 -34.70
C LEU A 247 -15.01 -17.84 -34.51
N TYR A 248 -15.27 -17.47 -33.26
CA TYR A 248 -16.42 -16.64 -32.90
C TYR A 248 -15.90 -15.28 -32.42
N TYR A 249 -16.28 -14.25 -33.16
CA TYR A 249 -16.01 -12.86 -32.81
C TYR A 249 -17.31 -12.15 -32.47
N SER A 250 -17.31 -11.29 -31.46
CA SER A 250 -18.46 -10.44 -31.11
C SER A 250 -18.01 -9.15 -30.41
N GLY A 251 -18.98 -8.25 -30.18
CA GLY A 251 -18.74 -6.96 -29.51
C GLY A 251 -17.71 -6.11 -30.26
N ASP A 252 -16.75 -5.59 -29.51
CA ASP A 252 -15.72 -4.65 -29.97
C ASP A 252 -14.70 -5.27 -30.93
N LEU A 253 -14.71 -6.59 -31.11
CA LEU A 253 -13.81 -7.30 -32.03
C LEU A 253 -14.38 -7.48 -33.44
N LEU A 254 -15.57 -6.93 -33.69
CA LEU A 254 -16.15 -6.88 -35.02
C LEU A 254 -15.72 -5.61 -35.75
N ALA A 255 -15.05 -5.76 -36.89
CA ALA A 255 -14.65 -4.64 -37.73
C ALA A 255 -15.87 -3.89 -38.28
N ASP A 256 -15.84 -2.56 -38.25
CA ASP A 256 -16.90 -1.71 -38.80
C ASP A 256 -17.08 -1.89 -40.31
N SER A 257 -15.97 -2.04 -41.03
CA SER A 257 -15.94 -2.27 -42.46
C SER A 257 -14.86 -3.30 -42.81
N MET A 258 -15.16 -4.19 -43.77
CA MET A 258 -14.17 -5.10 -44.35
C MET A 258 -13.37 -4.45 -45.49
N LYS A 259 -13.63 -3.17 -45.78
CA LYS A 259 -12.85 -2.33 -46.69
C LYS A 259 -12.26 -1.15 -45.93
N ASP A 260 -10.99 -0.88 -46.16
CA ASP A 260 -10.38 0.41 -45.82
C ASP A 260 -11.10 1.51 -46.60
N VAL A 261 -11.56 2.55 -45.89
CA VAL A 261 -12.04 3.82 -46.48
C VAL A 261 -10.86 4.75 -46.70
#